data_AF-A0A7W1KQR0-F1
#
_entry.id   AF-A0A7W1KQR0-F1
#
_cell.length_a   1.000
_cell.length_b   1.000
_cell.length_c   1.000
_cell.angle_alpha   90.00
_cell.angle_beta   90.00
_cell.angle_gamma   90.00
#
_symmetry.space_group_name_H-M   'P 1'
#
loop_
_entity.id
_entity.type
_entity.pdbx_description
1 polymer ?
#
loop_
_entity_poly.entity_id
_entity_poly.type
_entity_poly.pdbx_seq_one_letter_code
_entity_poly.pdbx_strand_id
1 'polypeptide(L)'
;MTQSTPEPSSASATYLPKEEAGVSFPPERTALLVIDPVNDFLSEGGAGWELTKKTVEMNDVIAHLKCVIEAARARGIQVLFGPMAYTEEDYANEQLQRRSGINRLMFERKMFLAGSWGADFHPDLQPRDGDTVLLPHKSCDVFTTDLPEHLQRMGITHLVIAGMTANLCCESTGRHAMEAGFDVTFLSDAIGAASVPEYEAAIRLNFPLIANAVVTVDEFLAAIADSPPARADVQAGDTVRGSDHGEIGTVEKVVAATEQTEGYLIVPRGIIFHTDTYIPLDAVAKRSGTDVFINIPKLVVGTMPWSEPPSQNERQAKRGPRAKEVRKLYGSHSPSAHEGVSHR
;
A
#
# COMPACT_ATOMS: atom_id res chain seq x y z
N MET A 1 -65.38 -10.10 -11.37
CA MET A 1 -64.26 -9.16 -11.24
C MET A 1 -63.24 -9.79 -10.30
N THR A 2 -62.32 -10.57 -10.84
CA THR A 2 -61.20 -11.16 -10.10
C THR A 2 -59.98 -10.32 -10.43
N GLN A 3 -59.51 -9.54 -9.46
CA GLN A 3 -58.24 -8.82 -9.58
C GLN A 3 -57.11 -9.83 -9.52
N SER A 4 -56.34 -9.92 -10.60
CA SER A 4 -55.07 -10.65 -10.62
C SER A 4 -54.07 -9.87 -9.79
N THR A 5 -53.58 -10.47 -8.72
CA THR A 5 -52.37 -10.03 -8.02
C THR A 5 -51.21 -10.10 -9.03
N PRO A 6 -50.40 -9.05 -9.21
CA PRO A 6 -49.19 -9.16 -10.02
C PRO A 6 -48.21 -10.09 -9.29
N GLU A 7 -47.69 -11.10 -9.98
CA GLU A 7 -46.58 -11.90 -9.47
C GLU A 7 -45.36 -11.00 -9.22
N PRO A 8 -44.59 -11.24 -8.14
CA PRO A 8 -43.35 -10.51 -7.91
C PRO A 8 -42.41 -10.78 -9.08
N SER A 9 -42.06 -9.72 -9.81
CA SER A 9 -41.06 -9.74 -10.86
C SER A 9 -39.78 -10.38 -10.33
N SER A 10 -39.39 -11.49 -10.97
CA SER A 10 -38.22 -12.32 -10.68
C SER A 10 -36.89 -11.66 -11.06
N ALA A 11 -36.77 -10.35 -10.95
CA ALA A 11 -35.49 -9.67 -11.10
C ALA A 11 -34.65 -9.85 -9.82
N SER A 12 -34.15 -11.07 -9.63
CA SER A 12 -32.88 -11.26 -8.94
C SER A 12 -31.88 -10.35 -9.64
N ALA A 13 -31.48 -9.26 -9.00
CA ALA A 13 -30.28 -8.56 -9.40
C ALA A 13 -29.11 -9.51 -9.15
N THR A 14 -28.88 -10.42 -10.09
CA THR A 14 -27.67 -11.21 -10.15
C THR A 14 -26.59 -10.25 -10.63
N TYR A 15 -26.05 -9.46 -9.70
CA TYR A 15 -24.76 -8.82 -9.94
C TYR A 15 -23.76 -9.98 -9.98
N LEU A 16 -23.62 -10.58 -11.15
CA LEU A 16 -22.53 -11.51 -11.41
C LEU A 16 -21.27 -10.64 -11.32
N PRO A 17 -20.30 -10.95 -10.44
CA PRO A 17 -18.97 -10.37 -10.57
C PRO A 17 -18.53 -10.58 -12.02
N LYS A 18 -17.89 -9.57 -12.59
CA LYS A 18 -17.59 -9.40 -14.01
C LYS A 18 -16.86 -10.63 -14.61
N GLU A 19 -17.58 -11.71 -14.88
CA GLU A 19 -17.15 -12.76 -15.78
C GLU A 19 -17.24 -12.17 -17.19
N GLU A 20 -16.08 -12.08 -17.86
CA GLU A 20 -15.82 -11.83 -19.29
C GLU A 20 -14.81 -10.72 -19.62
N ALA A 21 -14.14 -10.13 -18.62
CA ALA A 21 -12.82 -9.52 -18.83
C ALA A 21 -12.01 -9.76 -17.55
N GLY A 22 -11.05 -10.69 -17.60
CA GLY A 22 -10.24 -11.05 -16.42
C GLY A 22 -9.74 -9.83 -15.66
N VAL A 23 -9.70 -9.94 -14.33
CA VAL A 23 -9.18 -8.87 -13.47
C VAL A 23 -7.74 -8.57 -13.90
N SER A 24 -7.48 -7.33 -14.31
CA SER A 24 -6.19 -6.89 -14.78
C SER A 24 -5.57 -5.95 -13.75
N PHE A 25 -4.30 -6.15 -13.46
CA PHE A 25 -3.55 -5.39 -12.48
C PHE A 25 -2.33 -4.75 -13.15
N PRO A 26 -2.52 -3.70 -13.99
CA PRO A 26 -1.42 -3.00 -14.62
C PRO A 26 -0.49 -2.43 -13.53
N PRO A 27 0.77 -2.89 -13.42
CA PRO A 27 1.60 -2.59 -12.26
C PRO A 27 1.76 -1.10 -11.98
N GLU A 28 1.83 -0.28 -13.03
CA GLU A 28 2.01 1.17 -12.94
C GLU A 28 0.76 1.96 -12.54
N ARG A 29 -0.41 1.31 -12.50
CA ARG A 29 -1.68 1.92 -12.05
C ARG A 29 -2.30 1.17 -10.88
N THR A 30 -1.57 0.20 -10.32
CA THR A 30 -2.03 -0.66 -9.22
C THR A 30 -1.22 -0.35 -7.97
N ALA A 31 -1.91 -0.24 -6.85
CA ALA A 31 -1.29 -0.17 -5.55
C ALA A 31 -1.84 -1.26 -4.62
N LEU A 32 -0.95 -1.87 -3.84
CA LEU A 32 -1.29 -2.72 -2.71
C LEU A 32 -1.31 -1.86 -1.43
N LEU A 33 -2.49 -1.70 -0.83
CA LEU A 33 -2.68 -1.05 0.46
C LEU A 33 -2.81 -2.11 1.55
N VAL A 34 -1.82 -2.16 2.44
CA VAL A 34 -1.77 -3.04 3.61
C VAL A 34 -2.18 -2.25 4.84
N ILE A 35 -3.37 -2.51 5.35
CA ILE A 35 -3.98 -1.78 6.46
C ILE A 35 -3.65 -2.46 7.79
N ASP A 36 -3.17 -1.70 8.76
CA ASP A 36 -2.90 -2.14 10.13
C ASP A 36 -2.10 -3.46 10.28
N PRO A 37 -0.97 -3.69 9.56
CA PRO A 37 -0.14 -4.89 9.76
C PRO A 37 0.76 -4.77 11.00
N VAL A 38 0.15 -4.49 12.16
CA VAL A 38 0.82 -4.15 13.43
C VAL A 38 0.67 -5.25 14.48
N ASN A 39 1.58 -5.26 15.46
CA ASN A 39 1.66 -6.30 16.49
C ASN A 39 0.36 -6.43 17.31
N ASP A 40 -0.35 -5.31 17.56
CA ASP A 40 -1.59 -5.33 18.32
C ASP A 40 -2.64 -6.28 17.75
N PHE A 41 -2.65 -6.48 16.43
CA PHE A 41 -3.54 -7.43 15.78
C PHE A 41 -2.89 -8.75 15.40
N LEU A 42 -1.58 -8.76 15.16
CA LEU A 42 -0.90 -9.86 14.47
C LEU A 42 0.09 -10.64 15.35
N SER A 43 0.30 -10.25 16.61
CA SER A 43 1.27 -10.92 17.49
C SER A 43 0.69 -11.28 18.84
N GLU A 44 1.09 -12.45 19.35
CA GLU A 44 0.80 -12.85 20.73
C GLU A 44 1.30 -11.78 21.72
N GLY A 45 0.42 -11.35 22.61
CA GLY A 45 0.68 -10.25 23.55
C GLY A 45 0.21 -8.87 23.06
N GLY A 46 -0.19 -8.74 21.79
CA GLY A 46 -0.81 -7.52 21.27
C GLY A 46 -2.18 -7.25 21.92
N ALA A 47 -2.54 -5.99 22.09
CA ALA A 47 -3.77 -5.58 22.79
C ALA A 47 -5.07 -6.07 22.11
N GLY A 48 -5.02 -6.28 20.79
CA GLY A 48 -6.10 -6.83 19.97
C GLY A 48 -5.96 -8.32 19.64
N TRP A 49 -4.84 -8.96 19.96
CA TRP A 49 -4.50 -10.33 19.50
C TRP A 49 -5.57 -11.34 19.86
N GLU A 50 -6.05 -11.33 21.11
CA GLU A 50 -7.07 -12.29 21.56
C GLU A 50 -8.40 -12.16 20.81
N LEU A 51 -8.68 -10.99 20.23
CA LEU A 51 -9.85 -10.78 19.38
C LEU A 51 -9.59 -11.33 17.97
N THR A 52 -8.42 -11.06 17.39
CA THR A 52 -8.15 -11.32 15.97
C THR A 52 -7.54 -12.69 15.69
N LYS A 53 -6.87 -13.32 16.66
CA LYS A 53 -6.05 -14.53 16.47
C LYS A 53 -6.75 -15.63 15.69
N LYS A 54 -8.04 -15.85 15.95
CA LYS A 54 -8.80 -16.93 15.31
C LYS A 54 -8.85 -16.77 13.79
N THR A 55 -9.12 -15.56 13.29
CA THR A 55 -9.21 -15.34 11.84
C THR A 55 -7.83 -15.15 11.22
N VAL A 56 -6.89 -14.55 11.97
CA VAL A 56 -5.49 -14.40 11.56
C VAL A 56 -4.84 -15.77 11.31
N GLU A 57 -5.03 -16.72 12.24
CA GLU A 57 -4.53 -18.10 12.11
C GLU A 57 -5.30 -18.89 11.05
N MET A 58 -6.64 -18.76 11.02
CA MET A 58 -7.48 -19.47 10.05
C MET A 58 -7.11 -19.14 8.59
N ASN A 59 -6.76 -17.88 8.32
CA ASN A 59 -6.44 -17.41 6.97
C ASN A 59 -4.92 -17.31 6.72
N ASP A 60 -4.07 -17.66 7.68
CA ASP A 60 -2.61 -17.46 7.61
C ASP A 60 -2.20 -16.04 7.15
N VAL A 61 -2.88 -15.03 7.72
CA VAL A 61 -2.84 -13.63 7.24
C VAL A 61 -1.40 -13.11 7.16
N ILE A 62 -0.54 -13.45 8.11
CA ILE A 62 0.84 -12.97 8.15
C ILE A 62 1.64 -13.54 6.96
N ALA A 63 1.50 -14.84 6.67
CA ALA A 63 2.20 -15.48 5.56
C ALA A 63 1.69 -14.94 4.21
N HIS A 64 0.37 -14.79 4.06
CA HIS A 64 -0.24 -14.23 2.86
C HIS A 64 0.14 -12.77 2.62
N LEU A 65 0.09 -11.92 3.65
CA LEU A 65 0.56 -10.53 3.57
C LEU A 65 2.04 -10.48 3.15
N LYS A 66 2.90 -11.28 3.77
CA LYS A 66 4.31 -11.36 3.41
C LYS A 66 4.48 -11.76 1.94
N CYS A 67 3.77 -12.79 1.50
CA CYS A 67 3.82 -13.28 0.12
C CYS A 67 3.42 -12.19 -0.89
N VAL A 68 2.25 -11.56 -0.68
CA VAL A 68 1.73 -10.58 -1.64
C VAL A 68 2.52 -9.28 -1.64
N ILE A 69 3.04 -8.85 -0.49
CA ILE A 69 3.94 -7.70 -0.41
C ILE A 69 5.22 -7.95 -1.22
N GLU A 70 5.85 -9.12 -1.07
CA GLU A 70 7.06 -9.45 -1.85
C GLU A 70 6.76 -9.52 -3.35
N ALA A 71 5.63 -10.12 -3.72
CA ALA A 71 5.25 -10.23 -5.12
C ALA A 71 4.91 -8.88 -5.76
N ALA A 72 4.19 -8.01 -5.03
CA ALA A 72 3.89 -6.65 -5.47
C ALA A 72 5.19 -5.88 -5.74
N ARG A 73 6.14 -5.90 -4.79
CA ARG A 73 7.47 -5.30 -4.95
C ARG A 73 8.19 -5.84 -6.19
N ALA A 74 8.22 -7.16 -6.35
CA ALA A 74 8.89 -7.81 -7.50
C ALA A 74 8.26 -7.45 -8.86
N ARG A 75 7.01 -6.99 -8.87
CA ARG A 75 6.28 -6.57 -10.08
C ARG A 75 6.24 -5.06 -10.27
N GLY A 76 6.84 -4.27 -9.37
CA GLY A 76 6.80 -2.80 -9.43
C GLY A 76 5.47 -2.19 -9.01
N ILE A 77 4.57 -2.98 -8.42
CA ILE A 77 3.33 -2.50 -7.82
C ILE A 77 3.70 -1.73 -6.55
N GLN A 78 3.13 -0.54 -6.39
CA GLN A 78 3.39 0.31 -5.23
C GLN A 78 2.78 -0.31 -3.98
N VAL A 79 3.56 -0.45 -2.91
CA VAL A 79 3.08 -0.96 -1.62
C VAL A 79 2.94 0.20 -0.64
N LEU A 80 1.74 0.37 -0.11
CA LEU A 80 1.40 1.37 0.88
C LEU A 80 1.01 0.69 2.19
N PHE A 81 1.52 1.21 3.30
CA PHE A 81 1.17 0.78 4.65
C PHE A 81 0.31 1.85 5.29
N GLY A 82 -0.91 1.48 5.70
CA GLY A 82 -1.82 2.36 6.43
C GLY A 82 -1.93 1.94 7.89
N PRO A 83 -1.07 2.44 8.79
CA PRO A 83 -1.14 2.11 10.21
C PRO A 83 -2.16 3.00 10.94
N MET A 84 -2.77 2.47 11.99
CA MET A 84 -3.46 3.23 13.03
C MET A 84 -2.49 3.60 14.16
N ALA A 85 -2.60 4.82 14.70
CA ALA A 85 -1.89 5.21 15.92
C ALA A 85 -2.63 6.31 16.70
N TYR A 86 -2.61 6.20 18.02
CA TYR A 86 -3.14 7.20 18.96
C TYR A 86 -2.06 7.63 19.95
N THR A 87 -1.93 8.93 20.16
CA THR A 87 -1.03 9.52 21.16
C THR A 87 -1.65 9.47 22.56
N GLU A 88 -0.84 9.70 23.60
CA GLU A 88 -1.36 9.86 24.97
C GLU A 88 -2.40 11.00 25.08
N GLU A 89 -2.27 12.06 24.28
CA GLU A 89 -3.25 13.14 24.21
C GLU A 89 -4.58 12.67 23.60
N ASP A 90 -4.52 11.86 22.54
CA ASP A 90 -5.72 11.23 21.97
C ASP A 90 -6.40 10.37 23.03
N TYR A 91 -5.61 9.57 23.77
CA TYR A 91 -6.09 8.77 24.91
C TYR A 91 -6.68 9.60 26.04
N ALA A 92 -6.30 10.86 26.22
CA ALA A 92 -6.92 11.77 27.20
C ALA A 92 -8.22 12.43 26.68
N ASN A 93 -8.53 12.31 25.39
CA ASN A 93 -9.70 12.94 24.79
C ASN A 93 -10.97 12.08 24.95
N GLU A 94 -11.81 12.42 25.94
CA GLU A 94 -13.07 11.70 26.21
C GLU A 94 -14.06 11.70 25.04
N GLN A 95 -14.07 12.76 24.21
CA GLN A 95 -14.97 12.81 23.05
C GLN A 95 -14.55 11.82 21.99
N LEU A 96 -13.25 11.67 21.75
CA LEU A 96 -12.70 10.69 20.83
C LEU A 96 -12.96 9.26 21.33
N GLN A 97 -12.71 9.01 22.62
CA GLN A 97 -12.99 7.71 23.26
C GLN A 97 -14.44 7.26 23.09
N ARG A 98 -15.40 8.18 23.26
CA ARG A 98 -16.84 7.88 23.25
C ARG A 98 -17.50 8.10 21.89
N ARG A 99 -16.73 8.39 20.84
CA ARG A 99 -17.25 8.67 19.49
C ARG A 99 -18.05 7.51 18.93
N SER A 100 -17.58 6.28 19.13
CA SER A 100 -18.20 5.07 18.59
C SER A 100 -17.86 3.84 19.43
N GLY A 101 -18.54 2.72 19.17
CA GLY A 101 -18.26 1.44 19.83
C GLY A 101 -16.83 0.95 19.58
N ILE A 102 -16.31 1.10 18.36
CA ILE A 102 -14.93 0.71 18.05
C ILE A 102 -13.91 1.62 18.75
N ASN A 103 -14.14 2.94 18.81
CA ASN A 103 -13.26 3.83 19.57
C ASN A 103 -13.21 3.43 21.05
N ARG A 104 -14.36 3.14 21.65
CA ARG A 104 -14.42 2.66 23.04
C ARG A 104 -13.62 1.38 23.23
N LEU A 105 -13.83 0.38 22.37
CA LEU A 105 -13.13 -0.91 22.46
C LEU A 105 -11.60 -0.75 22.35
N MET A 106 -11.13 0.01 21.35
CA MET A 106 -9.70 0.23 21.13
C MET A 106 -9.06 0.97 22.32
N PHE A 107 -9.73 1.98 22.86
CA PHE A 107 -9.18 2.81 23.92
C PHE A 107 -9.21 2.10 25.28
N GLU A 108 -10.27 1.35 25.61
CA GLU A 108 -10.33 0.53 26.84
C GLU A 108 -9.23 -0.53 26.87
N ARG A 109 -8.81 -1.03 25.70
CA ARG A 109 -7.73 -2.02 25.54
C ARG A 109 -6.35 -1.42 25.32
N LYS A 110 -6.24 -0.09 25.22
CA LYS A 110 -5.01 0.63 24.88
C LYS A 110 -4.35 0.18 23.55
N MET A 111 -5.15 -0.08 22.51
CA MET A 111 -4.65 -0.46 21.19
C MET A 111 -4.02 0.74 20.43
N PHE A 112 -2.99 0.48 19.64
CA PHE A 112 -2.30 1.44 18.77
C PHE A 112 -1.70 2.63 19.52
N LEU A 113 -1.28 2.44 20.77
CA LEU A 113 -0.58 3.50 21.50
C LEU A 113 0.73 3.83 20.78
N ALA A 114 0.86 5.06 20.29
CA ALA A 114 1.99 5.50 19.49
C ALA A 114 3.32 5.29 20.23
N GLY A 115 4.28 4.63 19.58
CA GLY A 115 5.59 4.31 20.16
C GLY A 115 5.60 3.09 21.11
N SER A 116 4.46 2.41 21.28
CA SER A 116 4.42 1.09 21.92
C SER A 116 4.76 -0.02 20.93
N TRP A 117 5.21 -1.16 21.44
CA TRP A 117 5.43 -2.36 20.63
C TRP A 117 4.16 -2.81 19.89
N GLY A 118 2.97 -2.65 20.50
CA GLY A 118 1.70 -3.01 19.88
C GLY A 118 1.38 -2.21 18.61
N ALA A 119 1.75 -0.93 18.60
CA ALA A 119 1.58 -0.05 17.44
C ALA A 119 2.67 -0.21 16.37
N ASP A 120 3.78 -0.91 16.68
CA ASP A 120 4.81 -1.19 15.69
C ASP A 120 4.32 -2.22 14.67
N PHE A 121 4.82 -2.13 13.44
CA PHE A 121 4.58 -3.14 12.40
C PHE A 121 5.03 -4.53 12.86
N HIS A 122 4.34 -5.57 12.38
CA HIS A 122 4.73 -6.95 12.60
C HIS A 122 6.17 -7.21 12.09
N PRO A 123 7.04 -7.95 12.80
CA PRO A 123 8.43 -8.17 12.40
C PRO A 123 8.61 -8.74 10.98
N ASP A 124 7.68 -9.57 10.52
CA ASP A 124 7.68 -10.15 9.17
C ASP A 124 7.14 -9.21 8.08
N LEU A 125 6.46 -8.12 8.46
CA LEU A 125 5.72 -7.23 7.56
C LEU A 125 6.28 -5.79 7.61
N GLN A 126 7.57 -5.65 7.90
CA GLN A 126 8.20 -4.33 7.95
C GLN A 126 8.19 -3.66 6.57
N PRO A 127 7.85 -2.35 6.52
CA PRO A 127 8.12 -1.53 5.35
C PRO A 127 9.61 -1.55 4.99
N ARG A 128 9.91 -1.40 3.71
CA ARG A 128 11.24 -1.34 3.13
C ARG A 128 11.41 -0.05 2.32
N ASP A 129 12.64 0.23 1.91
CA ASP A 129 12.91 1.28 0.94
C ASP A 129 12.07 1.10 -0.33
N GLY A 130 11.40 2.17 -0.75
CA GLY A 130 10.49 2.18 -1.89
C GLY A 130 9.02 1.98 -1.52
N ASP A 131 8.70 1.48 -0.33
CA ASP A 131 7.32 1.46 0.15
C ASP A 131 6.90 2.83 0.67
N THR A 132 5.59 3.09 0.67
CA THR A 132 5.01 4.29 1.29
C THR A 132 4.39 3.94 2.63
N VAL A 133 4.80 4.62 3.70
CA VAL A 133 4.11 4.56 5.00
C VAL A 133 3.26 5.81 5.15
N LEU A 134 1.95 5.62 5.24
CA LEU A 134 0.97 6.69 5.35
C LEU A 134 1.00 7.32 6.75
N LEU A 135 0.47 8.54 6.85
CA LEU A 135 0.15 9.14 8.13
C LEU A 135 -0.83 8.25 8.90
N PRO A 136 -0.68 8.10 10.23
CA PRO A 136 -1.54 7.20 10.96
C PRO A 136 -3.01 7.64 10.93
N HIS A 137 -3.91 6.73 10.57
CA HIS A 137 -5.34 7.02 10.63
C HIS A 137 -5.86 6.96 12.07
N LYS A 138 -6.89 7.77 12.35
CA LYS A 138 -7.63 7.80 13.62
C LYS A 138 -9.12 7.48 13.44
N SER A 139 -9.45 6.94 12.28
CA SER A 139 -10.78 6.48 11.87
C SER A 139 -10.64 5.12 11.18
N CYS A 140 -11.74 4.45 10.87
CA CYS A 140 -11.68 3.21 10.07
C CYS A 140 -11.32 3.50 8.60
N ASP A 141 -11.45 4.72 8.11
CA ASP A 141 -11.23 5.04 6.71
C ASP A 141 -9.83 5.62 6.50
N VAL A 142 -8.97 4.88 5.80
CA VAL A 142 -7.59 5.29 5.54
C VAL A 142 -7.55 6.47 4.55
N PHE A 143 -8.60 6.76 3.78
CA PHE A 143 -8.68 7.99 2.96
C PHE A 143 -8.69 9.28 3.78
N THR A 144 -8.89 9.19 5.10
CA THR A 144 -8.74 10.35 6.01
C THR A 144 -7.29 10.75 6.29
N THR A 145 -6.32 10.03 5.72
CA THR A 145 -4.87 10.27 5.82
C THR A 145 -4.34 10.99 4.57
N ASP A 146 -3.03 10.93 4.33
CA ASP A 146 -2.37 11.37 3.10
C ASP A 146 -2.46 10.35 1.94
N LEU A 147 -3.24 9.26 2.10
CA LEU A 147 -3.49 8.26 1.05
C LEU A 147 -3.96 8.88 -0.28
N PRO A 148 -4.95 9.80 -0.33
CA PRO A 148 -5.43 10.35 -1.60
C PRO A 148 -4.33 11.08 -2.38
N GLU A 149 -3.47 11.84 -1.71
CA GLU A 149 -2.35 12.56 -2.33
C GLU A 149 -1.34 11.59 -2.95
N HIS A 150 -1.03 10.50 -2.26
CA HIS A 150 -0.14 9.47 -2.80
C HIS A 150 -0.75 8.79 -4.02
N LEU A 151 -1.99 8.30 -3.91
CA LEU A 151 -2.67 7.62 -5.01
C LEU A 151 -2.77 8.51 -6.25
N GLN A 152 -3.12 9.79 -6.07
CA GLN A 152 -3.20 10.76 -7.15
C GLN A 152 -1.82 11.01 -7.79
N ARG A 153 -0.79 11.26 -6.98
CA ARG A 153 0.58 11.53 -7.46
C ARG A 153 1.15 10.35 -8.25
N MET A 154 0.85 9.13 -7.83
CA MET A 154 1.31 7.90 -8.49
C MET A 154 0.46 7.52 -9.71
N GLY A 155 -0.68 8.17 -9.93
CA GLY A 155 -1.61 7.86 -11.02
C GLY A 155 -2.32 6.50 -10.83
N ILE A 156 -2.53 6.11 -9.58
CA ILE A 156 -3.17 4.84 -9.24
C ILE A 156 -4.64 4.89 -9.61
N THR A 157 -5.13 3.80 -10.20
CA THR A 157 -6.57 3.59 -10.43
C THR A 157 -7.07 2.24 -9.94
N HIS A 158 -6.18 1.29 -9.62
CA HIS A 158 -6.53 0.00 -9.04
C HIS A 158 -5.99 -0.06 -7.62
N LEU A 159 -6.86 -0.27 -6.64
CA LEU A 159 -6.50 -0.36 -5.23
C LEU A 159 -6.77 -1.78 -4.72
N VAL A 160 -5.70 -2.51 -4.45
CA VAL A 160 -5.72 -3.85 -3.86
C VAL A 160 -5.58 -3.70 -2.35
N ILE A 161 -6.57 -4.17 -1.58
CA ILE A 161 -6.65 -3.97 -0.13
C ILE A 161 -6.44 -5.30 0.59
N ALA A 162 -5.57 -5.28 1.60
CA ALA A 162 -5.28 -6.40 2.50
C ALA A 162 -5.02 -5.89 3.93
N GLY A 163 -4.98 -6.79 4.92
CA GLY A 163 -4.66 -6.47 6.31
C GLY A 163 -5.85 -6.51 7.26
N MET A 164 -5.94 -5.56 8.19
CA MET A 164 -6.87 -5.60 9.32
C MET A 164 -7.75 -4.33 9.38
N THR A 165 -9.00 -4.40 9.84
CA THR A 165 -9.86 -5.59 9.91
C THR A 165 -10.89 -5.58 8.78
N ALA A 166 -11.33 -6.78 8.37
CA ALA A 166 -12.20 -7.01 7.22
C ALA A 166 -13.40 -6.06 7.17
N ASN A 167 -14.23 -6.09 8.21
CA ASN A 167 -15.52 -5.38 8.30
C ASN A 167 -15.41 -3.93 8.81
N LEU A 168 -14.22 -3.47 9.20
CA LEU A 168 -14.00 -2.10 9.68
C LEU A 168 -13.06 -1.36 8.75
N CYS A 169 -11.74 -1.41 8.99
CA CYS A 169 -10.82 -0.55 8.27
C CYS A 169 -10.72 -0.89 6.77
N CYS A 170 -10.67 -2.19 6.45
CA CYS A 170 -10.65 -2.64 5.05
C CYS A 170 -11.95 -2.27 4.34
N GLU A 171 -13.12 -2.60 4.91
CA GLU A 171 -14.42 -2.30 4.29
C GLU A 171 -14.66 -0.80 4.14
N SER A 172 -14.37 0.01 5.17
CA SER A 172 -14.59 1.46 5.14
C SER A 172 -13.73 2.11 4.06
N THR A 173 -12.46 1.73 4.00
CA THR A 173 -11.51 2.23 3.00
C THR A 173 -11.91 1.79 1.59
N GLY A 174 -12.33 0.54 1.41
CA GLY A 174 -12.78 0.06 0.09
C GLY A 174 -14.08 0.71 -0.37
N ARG A 175 -15.03 0.98 0.54
CA ARG A 175 -16.24 1.76 0.24
C ARG A 175 -15.90 3.16 -0.25
N HIS A 176 -14.97 3.85 0.43
CA HIS A 176 -14.53 5.17 -0.03
C HIS A 176 -13.80 5.05 -1.38
N ALA A 177 -12.88 4.10 -1.54
CA ALA A 177 -12.17 3.90 -2.81
C ALA A 177 -13.14 3.69 -3.99
N MET A 178 -14.19 2.89 -3.80
CA MET A 178 -15.24 2.69 -4.79
C MET A 178 -15.94 4.01 -5.15
N GLU A 179 -16.40 4.78 -4.15
CA GLU A 179 -17.05 6.09 -4.38
C GLU A 179 -16.10 7.11 -5.02
N ALA A 180 -14.80 7.00 -4.74
CA ALA A 180 -13.75 7.82 -5.36
C ALA A 180 -13.36 7.34 -6.78
N GLY A 181 -13.98 6.26 -7.29
CA GLY A 181 -13.82 5.78 -8.66
C GLY A 181 -12.62 4.87 -8.90
N PHE A 182 -12.03 4.29 -7.85
CA PHE A 182 -10.98 3.27 -7.99
C PHE A 182 -11.57 1.90 -8.35
N ASP A 183 -10.83 1.12 -9.13
CA ASP A 183 -11.06 -0.32 -9.26
C ASP A 183 -10.57 -1.02 -7.98
N VAL A 184 -11.51 -1.42 -7.12
CA VAL A 184 -11.20 -1.99 -5.80
C VAL A 184 -11.10 -3.50 -5.88
N THR A 185 -10.04 -4.06 -5.30
CA THR A 185 -9.88 -5.50 -5.12
C THR A 185 -9.55 -5.81 -3.67
N PHE A 186 -10.20 -6.81 -3.08
CA PHE A 186 -9.84 -7.32 -1.75
C PHE A 186 -9.13 -8.68 -1.86
N LEU A 187 -8.07 -8.85 -1.08
CA LEU A 187 -7.38 -10.13 -0.92
C LEU A 187 -7.99 -10.88 0.27
N SER A 188 -8.96 -11.74 -0.02
CA SER A 188 -9.83 -12.38 0.99
C SER A 188 -9.06 -13.14 2.07
N ASP A 189 -8.02 -13.89 1.70
CA ASP A 189 -7.17 -14.70 2.57
C ASP A 189 -5.95 -13.94 3.13
N ALA A 190 -5.72 -12.69 2.71
CA ALA A 190 -4.75 -11.77 3.33
C ALA A 190 -5.42 -10.73 4.24
N ILE A 191 -6.63 -11.03 4.74
CA ILE A 191 -7.42 -10.18 5.62
C ILE A 191 -7.88 -10.97 6.86
N GLY A 192 -7.87 -10.31 8.02
CA GLY A 192 -8.43 -10.83 9.28
C GLY A 192 -9.53 -9.95 9.88
N ALA A 193 -10.25 -10.47 10.85
CA ALA A 193 -11.29 -9.77 11.62
C ALA A 193 -11.34 -10.19 13.10
N ALA A 194 -12.10 -9.50 13.93
CA ALA A 194 -12.25 -9.85 15.34
C ALA A 194 -13.09 -11.13 15.58
N SER A 195 -13.80 -11.61 14.56
CA SER A 195 -14.51 -12.89 14.63
C SER A 195 -14.77 -13.48 13.25
N VAL A 196 -15.02 -14.79 13.21
CA VAL A 196 -15.39 -15.49 11.95
C VAL A 196 -16.69 -14.96 11.36
N PRO A 197 -17.78 -14.70 12.12
CA PRO A 197 -18.99 -14.13 11.53
C PRO A 197 -18.78 -12.75 10.90
N GLU A 198 -17.98 -11.89 11.53
CA GLU A 198 -17.64 -10.57 10.97
C GLU A 198 -16.80 -10.68 9.69
N TYR A 199 -15.79 -11.57 9.71
CA TYR A 199 -14.99 -11.88 8.53
C TYR A 199 -15.86 -12.40 7.37
N GLU A 200 -16.70 -13.40 7.63
CA GLU A 200 -17.54 -14.01 6.60
C GLU A 200 -18.58 -13.03 6.04
N ALA A 201 -19.15 -12.17 6.89
CA ALA A 201 -20.04 -11.11 6.44
C ALA A 201 -19.32 -10.11 5.52
N ALA A 202 -18.11 -9.67 5.88
CA ALA A 202 -17.31 -8.78 5.04
C ALA A 202 -16.98 -9.44 3.70
N ILE A 203 -16.34 -10.62 3.71
CA ILE A 203 -15.84 -11.28 2.51
C ILE A 203 -16.94 -11.75 1.58
N ARG A 204 -18.01 -12.38 2.11
CA ARG A 204 -19.03 -13.04 1.27
C ARG A 204 -20.22 -12.17 0.93
N LEU A 205 -20.53 -11.18 1.77
CA LEU A 205 -21.75 -10.38 1.61
C LEU A 205 -21.43 -8.95 1.18
N ASN A 206 -20.50 -8.28 1.87
CA ASN A 206 -20.26 -6.86 1.66
C ASN A 206 -19.27 -6.60 0.53
N PHE A 207 -18.09 -7.21 0.55
CA PHE A 207 -17.02 -6.98 -0.43
C PHE A 207 -17.49 -7.20 -1.88
N PRO A 208 -18.25 -8.25 -2.23
CA PRO A 208 -18.75 -8.42 -3.60
C PRO A 208 -19.70 -7.32 -4.09
N LEU A 209 -20.29 -6.54 -3.17
CA LEU A 209 -21.16 -5.41 -3.50
C LEU A 209 -20.41 -4.10 -3.70
N ILE A 210 -19.20 -3.98 -3.13
CA ILE A 210 -18.44 -2.71 -3.10
C ILE A 210 -17.12 -2.76 -3.86
N ALA A 211 -16.70 -3.95 -4.31
CA ALA A 211 -15.44 -4.15 -5.00
C ALA A 211 -15.65 -4.69 -6.40
N ASN A 212 -14.70 -4.38 -7.28
CA ASN A 212 -14.63 -4.92 -8.63
C ASN A 212 -14.22 -6.39 -8.60
N ALA A 213 -13.44 -6.80 -7.59
CA ALA A 213 -13.07 -8.18 -7.36
C ALA A 213 -12.83 -8.51 -5.87
N VAL A 214 -13.09 -9.76 -5.51
CA VAL A 214 -12.62 -10.37 -4.26
C VAL A 214 -11.90 -11.64 -4.68
N VAL A 215 -10.59 -11.70 -4.42
CA VAL A 215 -9.73 -12.78 -4.88
C VAL A 215 -8.89 -13.31 -3.72
N THR A 216 -8.33 -14.50 -3.89
CA THR A 216 -7.26 -15.03 -3.03
C THR A 216 -5.91 -14.44 -3.41
N VAL A 217 -4.92 -14.58 -2.53
CA VAL A 217 -3.53 -14.23 -2.85
C VAL A 217 -3.07 -15.00 -4.08
N ASP A 218 -3.33 -16.30 -4.17
CA ASP A 218 -2.90 -17.12 -5.30
C ASP A 218 -3.48 -16.64 -6.64
N GLU A 219 -4.76 -16.28 -6.68
CA GLU A 219 -5.40 -15.72 -7.87
C GLU A 219 -4.80 -14.35 -8.25
N PHE A 220 -4.53 -13.49 -7.26
CA PHE A 220 -3.87 -12.22 -7.50
C PHE A 220 -2.45 -12.42 -8.04
N LEU A 221 -1.67 -13.34 -7.45
CA LEU A 221 -0.32 -13.68 -7.89
C LEU A 221 -0.31 -14.22 -9.32
N ALA A 222 -1.28 -15.06 -9.69
CA ALA A 222 -1.43 -15.55 -11.05
C ALA A 222 -1.74 -14.40 -12.03
N ALA A 223 -2.65 -13.49 -11.65
CA ALA A 223 -3.04 -12.36 -12.51
C ALA A 223 -1.90 -11.35 -12.74
N ILE A 224 -1.07 -11.09 -11.72
CA ILE A 224 0.13 -10.25 -11.89
C ILE A 224 1.29 -11.01 -12.53
N ALA A 225 1.22 -12.36 -12.60
CA ALA A 225 2.25 -13.17 -13.24
C ALA A 225 2.25 -13.02 -14.77
N ASP A 226 1.05 -13.01 -15.35
CA ASP A 226 0.80 -12.86 -16.79
C ASP A 226 0.98 -11.42 -17.29
N SER A 227 1.01 -10.45 -16.36
CA SER A 227 1.50 -9.10 -16.65
C SER A 227 3.02 -9.15 -16.63
N PRO A 228 3.72 -9.07 -17.79
CA PRO A 228 5.18 -9.07 -17.78
C PRO A 228 5.66 -7.98 -16.80
N PRO A 229 6.68 -8.25 -15.97
CA PRO A 229 7.28 -7.18 -15.17
C PRO A 229 7.58 -6.04 -16.13
N ALA A 230 7.34 -4.80 -15.73
CA ALA A 230 7.70 -3.63 -16.52
C ALA A 230 9.23 -3.52 -16.60
N ARG A 231 9.90 -4.50 -17.21
CA ARG A 231 11.11 -4.26 -17.99
C ARG A 231 10.63 -3.41 -19.14
N ALA A 232 10.56 -2.11 -18.87
CA ALA A 232 10.61 -1.13 -19.91
C ALA A 232 11.75 -1.54 -20.85
N ASP A 233 11.45 -1.71 -22.13
CA ASP A 233 12.47 -1.74 -23.17
C ASP A 233 13.09 -0.34 -23.22
N VAL A 234 13.90 -0.01 -22.21
CA VAL A 234 14.60 1.26 -22.10
C VAL A 234 15.59 1.32 -23.25
N GLN A 235 15.63 2.48 -23.89
CA GLN A 235 16.49 2.74 -25.03
C GLN A 235 17.40 3.93 -24.74
N ALA A 236 18.56 3.95 -25.40
CA ALA A 236 19.36 5.17 -25.46
C ALA A 236 18.50 6.31 -26.06
N GLY A 237 18.57 7.49 -25.46
CA GLY A 237 17.74 8.65 -25.81
C GLY A 237 16.48 8.80 -24.96
N ASP A 238 16.11 7.81 -24.14
CA ASP A 238 14.99 7.97 -23.21
C ASP A 238 15.31 8.98 -22.09
N THR A 239 14.32 9.76 -21.66
CA THR A 239 14.42 10.70 -20.54
C THR A 239 14.12 9.98 -19.23
N VAL A 240 15.10 9.88 -18.34
CA VAL A 240 14.91 9.35 -17.00
C VAL A 240 14.27 10.38 -16.08
N ARG A 241 13.21 9.98 -15.39
CA ARG A 241 12.44 10.77 -14.41
C ARG A 241 12.36 10.03 -13.10
N GLY A 242 12.38 10.78 -11.99
CA GLY A 242 12.13 10.22 -10.66
C GLY A 242 10.67 9.81 -10.48
N SER A 243 10.38 9.13 -9.36
CA SER A 243 9.01 8.79 -8.96
C SER A 243 8.15 10.03 -8.66
N ASP A 244 8.78 11.18 -8.44
CA ASP A 244 8.19 12.52 -8.34
C ASP A 244 8.01 13.22 -9.70
N HIS A 245 8.21 12.50 -10.82
CA HIS A 245 8.18 13.00 -12.19
C HIS A 245 9.28 14.03 -12.55
N GLY A 246 10.19 14.31 -11.62
CA GLY A 246 11.31 15.21 -11.85
C GLY A 246 12.31 14.63 -12.85
N GLU A 247 12.69 15.41 -13.86
CA GLU A 247 13.67 14.98 -14.87
C GLU A 247 15.08 14.83 -14.27
N ILE A 248 15.68 13.65 -14.42
CA ILE A 248 17.02 13.31 -13.92
C ILE A 248 18.07 13.50 -15.02
N GLY A 249 17.77 13.03 -16.24
CA GLY A 249 18.67 13.15 -17.39
C GLY A 249 18.25 12.20 -18.52
N THR A 250 19.09 12.08 -19.55
CA THR A 250 18.82 11.21 -20.69
C THR A 250 19.69 9.95 -20.63
N VAL A 251 19.12 8.79 -20.96
CA VAL A 251 19.83 7.53 -21.07
C VAL A 251 20.84 7.64 -22.23
N GLU A 252 22.12 7.60 -21.92
CA GLU A 252 23.17 7.46 -22.93
C GLU A 252 23.26 6.01 -23.40
N LYS A 253 23.20 5.07 -22.45
CA LYS A 253 23.38 3.64 -22.74
C LYS A 253 22.63 2.77 -21.75
N VAL A 254 22.11 1.66 -22.26
CA VAL A 254 21.60 0.54 -21.45
C VAL A 254 22.65 -0.56 -21.44
N VAL A 255 23.08 -0.98 -20.25
CA VAL A 255 24.07 -2.03 -20.04
C VAL A 255 23.38 -3.26 -19.49
N ALA A 256 23.50 -4.38 -20.21
CA ALA A 256 22.96 -5.66 -19.75
C ALA A 256 23.76 -6.20 -18.55
N ALA A 257 23.09 -6.99 -17.70
CA ALA A 257 23.72 -7.67 -16.58
C ALA A 257 24.83 -8.63 -17.06
N THR A 258 25.87 -8.77 -16.24
CA THR A 258 26.96 -9.74 -16.39
C THR A 258 27.05 -10.62 -15.13
N GLU A 259 28.00 -11.55 -15.08
CA GLU A 259 28.26 -12.34 -13.87
C GLU A 259 28.74 -11.48 -12.68
N GLN A 260 29.28 -10.28 -12.95
CA GLN A 260 29.92 -9.42 -11.95
C GLN A 260 29.11 -8.16 -11.64
N THR A 261 28.32 -7.69 -12.61
CA THR A 261 27.58 -6.42 -12.54
C THR A 261 26.11 -6.65 -12.85
N GLU A 262 25.25 -5.90 -12.17
CA GLU A 262 23.83 -5.88 -12.52
C GLU A 262 23.62 -5.11 -13.84
N GLY A 263 22.43 -5.19 -14.42
CA GLY A 263 22.09 -4.34 -15.56
C GLY A 263 21.79 -2.92 -15.08
N TYR A 264 22.22 -1.91 -15.82
CA TYR A 264 22.04 -0.51 -15.42
C TYR A 264 21.93 0.43 -16.64
N LEU A 265 21.42 1.63 -16.38
CA LEU A 265 21.40 2.77 -17.29
C LEU A 265 22.59 3.68 -16.99
N ILE A 266 23.20 4.25 -18.02
CA ILE A 266 24.18 5.34 -17.91
C ILE A 266 23.43 6.64 -18.22
N VAL A 267 23.37 7.55 -17.23
CA VAL A 267 22.74 8.87 -17.36
C VAL A 267 23.77 9.97 -17.03
N PRO A 268 24.30 10.69 -18.03
CA PRO A 268 25.33 11.70 -17.82
C PRO A 268 24.82 12.92 -17.03
N ARG A 269 25.61 13.44 -16.07
CA ARG A 269 25.29 14.68 -15.32
C ARG A 269 25.91 15.93 -15.95
N GLY A 270 25.40 16.35 -17.10
CA GLY A 270 25.76 17.64 -17.70
C GLY A 270 27.27 17.86 -17.90
N ILE A 271 27.64 19.06 -18.35
CA ILE A 271 28.98 19.33 -18.91
C ILE A 271 30.01 19.75 -17.84
N ILE A 272 29.59 19.97 -16.59
CA ILE A 272 30.40 20.66 -15.56
C ILE A 272 30.90 19.73 -14.44
N PHE A 273 30.20 18.63 -14.13
CA PHE A 273 30.60 17.69 -13.07
C PHE A 273 30.65 16.26 -13.63
N HIS A 274 31.87 15.77 -13.91
CA HIS A 274 32.19 14.56 -14.68
C HIS A 274 31.90 13.22 -13.97
N THR A 275 30.70 12.98 -13.48
CA THR A 275 30.32 11.64 -12.99
C THR A 275 28.95 11.25 -13.53
N ASP A 276 28.94 10.19 -14.33
CA ASP A 276 27.72 9.55 -14.81
C ASP A 276 26.94 8.98 -13.63
N THR A 277 25.62 8.96 -13.77
CA THR A 277 24.74 8.26 -12.83
C THR A 277 24.44 6.87 -13.38
N TYR A 278 24.86 5.83 -12.66
CA TYR A 278 24.65 4.42 -13.01
C TYR A 278 23.39 3.91 -12.31
N ILE A 279 22.24 4.00 -12.98
CA ILE A 279 20.94 3.66 -12.41
C ILE A 279 20.67 2.16 -12.63
N PRO A 280 20.53 1.35 -11.58
CA PRO A 280 20.18 -0.07 -11.72
C PRO A 280 18.88 -0.26 -12.51
N LEU A 281 18.84 -1.28 -13.39
CA LEU A 281 17.63 -1.56 -14.19
C LEU A 281 16.43 -1.96 -13.32
N ASP A 282 16.64 -2.47 -12.10
CA ASP A 282 15.57 -2.77 -11.15
C ASP A 282 15.03 -1.53 -10.42
N ALA A 283 15.73 -0.40 -10.51
CA ALA A 283 15.19 0.90 -10.12
C ALA A 283 14.21 1.45 -11.17
N VAL A 284 14.24 0.93 -12.41
CA VAL A 284 13.29 1.33 -13.46
C VAL A 284 11.92 0.76 -13.15
N ALA A 285 10.96 1.65 -12.88
CA ALA A 285 9.59 1.31 -12.58
C ALA A 285 8.73 1.15 -13.86
N LYS A 286 8.93 2.04 -14.86
CA LYS A 286 8.17 2.01 -16.13
C LYS A 286 8.83 2.84 -17.23
N ARG A 287 8.38 2.66 -18.47
CA ARG A 287 8.63 3.55 -19.60
C ARG A 287 7.31 3.93 -20.27
N SER A 288 7.13 5.22 -20.56
CA SER A 288 5.97 5.78 -21.24
C SER A 288 6.44 6.72 -22.35
N GLY A 289 6.24 6.32 -23.61
CA GLY A 289 6.87 7.03 -24.74
C GLY A 289 8.39 6.98 -24.63
N THR A 290 9.03 8.15 -24.60
CA THR A 290 10.48 8.29 -24.36
C THR A 290 10.82 8.54 -22.89
N ASP A 291 9.85 8.65 -21.99
CA ASP A 291 10.11 8.86 -20.57
C ASP A 291 10.27 7.52 -19.84
N VAL A 292 11.32 7.38 -19.05
CA VAL A 292 11.61 6.23 -18.18
C VAL A 292 11.52 6.70 -16.74
N PHE A 293 10.63 6.10 -15.95
CA PHE A 293 10.42 6.47 -14.56
C PHE A 293 11.13 5.47 -13.67
N ILE A 294 11.87 5.97 -12.68
CA ILE A 294 12.48 5.16 -11.64
C ILE A 294 11.68 5.26 -10.34
N ASN A 295 11.81 4.25 -9.47
CA ASN A 295 11.12 4.20 -8.17
C ASN A 295 11.71 5.15 -7.11
N ILE A 296 12.74 5.94 -7.44
CA ILE A 296 13.39 6.92 -6.56
C ILE A 296 13.04 8.36 -6.99
N PRO A 297 12.67 9.28 -6.09
CA PRO A 297 12.37 10.67 -6.45
C PRO A 297 13.64 11.41 -6.86
N LYS A 298 13.55 12.36 -7.81
CA LYS A 298 14.69 13.12 -8.36
C LYS A 298 15.58 13.73 -7.28
N LEU A 299 14.97 14.28 -6.23
CA LEU A 299 15.69 14.93 -5.13
C LEU A 299 16.63 13.99 -4.37
N VAL A 300 16.35 12.68 -4.37
CA VAL A 300 17.13 11.67 -3.62
C VAL A 300 18.20 11.02 -4.51
N VAL A 301 18.05 11.06 -5.84
CA VAL A 301 19.02 10.51 -6.81
C VAL A 301 20.44 11.04 -6.57
N GLY A 302 20.57 12.29 -6.14
CA GLY A 302 21.84 12.92 -5.76
C GLY A 302 22.62 12.18 -4.67
N THR A 303 21.92 11.46 -3.80
CA THR A 303 22.44 10.80 -2.60
C THR A 303 22.59 9.29 -2.77
N MET A 304 22.13 8.74 -3.90
CA MET A 304 22.21 7.31 -4.16
C MET A 304 23.65 6.88 -4.44
N PRO A 305 24.04 5.65 -4.09
CA PRO A 305 25.35 5.09 -4.40
C PRO A 305 25.43 4.66 -5.88
N TRP A 306 25.09 5.58 -6.79
CA TRP A 306 25.01 5.38 -8.24
C TRP A 306 26.12 6.13 -8.98
N SER A 307 27.22 6.42 -8.29
CA SER A 307 28.43 7.01 -8.88
C SER A 307 29.33 5.97 -9.54
N GLU A 308 29.05 4.68 -9.36
CA GLU A 308 29.76 3.55 -9.96
C GLU A 308 28.75 2.47 -10.40
N PRO A 309 29.10 1.58 -11.35
CA PRO A 309 28.24 0.48 -11.76
C PRO A 309 27.84 -0.44 -10.58
N PRO A 310 26.56 -0.85 -10.50
CA PRO A 310 26.10 -1.73 -9.42
C PRO A 310 26.76 -3.11 -9.49
N SER A 311 27.32 -3.55 -8.36
CA SER A 311 27.91 -4.88 -8.21
C SER A 311 26.92 -5.89 -7.62
N GLN A 312 26.99 -7.15 -8.07
CA GLN A 312 26.14 -8.25 -7.57
C GLN A 312 26.28 -8.47 -6.05
N ASN A 313 27.43 -8.13 -5.45
CA ASN A 313 27.72 -8.36 -4.02
C ASN A 313 27.02 -7.36 -3.08
N GLU A 314 26.64 -6.17 -3.54
CA GLU A 314 25.97 -5.15 -2.70
C GLU A 314 24.50 -5.45 -2.44
N ARG A 315 23.91 -6.39 -3.19
CA ARG A 315 22.51 -6.81 -3.09
C ARG A 315 22.16 -7.44 -1.73
N GLN A 316 23.13 -8.03 -1.03
CA GLN A 316 22.93 -8.57 0.32
C GLN A 316 22.88 -7.47 1.40
N ALA A 317 23.41 -6.27 1.13
CA ALA A 317 23.59 -5.23 2.14
C ALA A 317 22.50 -4.14 2.18
N LYS A 318 21.67 -4.02 1.13
CA LYS A 318 20.66 -2.95 0.98
C LYS A 318 19.23 -3.46 1.21
N ARG A 319 18.94 -3.88 2.45
CA ARG A 319 17.57 -3.80 3.00
C ARG A 319 17.44 -2.40 3.62
N GLY A 320 16.32 -1.72 3.38
CA GLY A 320 16.11 -0.34 3.80
C GLY A 320 16.25 -0.08 5.31
N PRO A 321 16.12 1.19 5.75
CA PRO A 321 16.41 1.60 7.10
C PRO A 321 15.57 0.79 8.08
N ARG A 322 16.22 0.36 9.16
CA ARG A 322 15.59 -0.45 10.20
C ARG A 322 14.49 0.36 10.87
N ALA A 323 13.36 -0.29 11.20
CA ALA A 323 12.17 0.27 11.86
C ALA A 323 12.46 1.29 13.00
N LYS A 324 13.55 1.10 13.75
CA LYS A 324 14.01 2.02 14.79
C LYS A 324 14.28 3.47 14.31
N GLU A 325 14.49 3.68 13.00
CA GLU A 325 14.76 4.98 12.37
C GLU A 325 13.49 5.68 11.88
N VAL A 326 12.35 4.96 11.84
CA VAL A 326 11.00 5.46 11.53
C VAL A 326 10.49 6.42 12.59
N ARG A 327 11.07 6.43 13.81
CA ARG A 327 10.74 7.38 14.88
C ARG A 327 10.83 8.85 14.44
N LYS A 328 11.65 9.18 13.44
CA LYS A 328 11.73 10.53 12.85
C LYS A 328 10.51 10.90 12.00
N LEU A 329 9.82 9.94 11.38
CA LEU A 329 8.60 10.17 10.58
C LEU A 329 7.39 10.54 11.45
N TYR A 330 7.29 9.97 12.65
CA TYR A 330 6.24 10.31 13.62
C TYR A 330 6.47 11.66 14.35
N GLY A 331 7.64 12.28 14.18
CA GLY A 331 8.06 13.46 14.95
C GLY A 331 7.91 14.81 14.25
N SER A 332 7.55 14.83 12.96
CA SER A 332 7.29 16.08 12.24
C SER A 332 5.83 16.11 11.83
N HIS A 333 5.07 16.96 12.53
CA HIS A 333 3.84 17.70 12.16
C HIS A 333 2.95 17.78 13.41
N SER A 334 3.35 18.62 14.38
CA SER A 334 2.34 19.32 15.18
C SER A 334 1.47 20.11 14.21
N PRO A 335 0.13 20.08 14.32
CA PRO A 335 -0.69 21.07 13.64
C PRO A 335 -0.21 22.44 14.10
N SER A 336 0.32 23.22 13.16
CA SER A 336 0.65 24.62 13.41
C SER A 336 -0.56 25.29 14.04
N ALA A 337 -0.35 25.87 15.21
CA ALA A 337 -1.31 26.73 15.87
C ALA A 337 -1.88 27.72 14.84
N HIS A 338 -3.19 27.69 14.64
CA HIS A 338 -3.86 28.83 14.06
C HIS A 338 -3.72 29.98 15.04
N GLU A 339 -2.77 30.87 14.72
CA GLU A 339 -2.63 32.16 15.36
C GLU A 339 -3.93 32.95 15.25
N GLY A 340 -4.31 33.50 16.40
CA GLY A 340 -5.31 34.51 16.68
C GLY A 340 -6.01 35.20 15.51
N VAL A 341 -7.34 35.07 15.51
CA VAL A 341 -8.22 36.21 15.26
C VAL A 341 -9.01 36.48 16.53
N SER A 342 -8.47 37.38 17.35
CA SER A 342 -9.18 38.03 18.45
C SER A 342 -10.02 39.18 17.89
N HIS A 343 -11.32 39.10 18.14
CA HIS A 343 -12.30 40.18 18.32
C HIS A 343 -12.21 41.46 17.46
N ARG A 344 -13.26 41.69 16.67
CA ARG A 344 -14.32 42.66 17.02
C ARG A 344 -15.69 42.15 16.63
#